data_AF-A0A3B0YD95-F1
#
_entry.id   AF-A0A3B0YD95-F1
#
_cell.length_a   1.000
_cell.length_b   1.000
_cell.length_c   1.000
_cell.angle_alpha   90.00
_cell.angle_beta   90.00
_cell.angle_gamma   90.00
#
_symmetry.space_group_name_H-M   'P 1'
#
loop_
_entity.id
_entity.type
_entity.pdbx_description
1 polymer ?
#
loop_
_entity_poly.entity_id
_entity_poly.type
_entity_poly.pdbx_seq_one_letter_code
_entity_poly.pdbx_strand_id
1 'polypeptide(L)'
;MDTTPINRDLLLEKAQALVASLQSAPGSDQQLASDQQLEVEIEAINNLRDNSLFKELGKMTREIHDSIMNFRMDTRIADLAETDIPDAKDRLEYVITMTEKAANTAMGVIEEGSPVAEKLAAQASVLKAQWQKFRQRELTADELRDMGNDVEAFFDETELMMSKLLSGFTEILMAQDFQDLTGQIIRQVINLVDEIETNLVELIKIQGESQPADNTQKSAEKEEENLAGPQVPGKETSGDVMKGQDDVDDLLASLGF
;
A
#
# COMPACT_ATOMS: atom_id res chain seq x y z
N MET A 1 14.66 34.27 -13.08
CA MET A 1 16.11 34.04 -12.87
C MET A 1 16.77 35.40 -12.71
N ASP A 2 16.90 35.90 -11.47
CA ASP A 2 17.65 37.13 -11.17
C ASP A 2 18.61 36.81 -10.04
N THR A 3 19.68 36.07 -10.37
CA THR A 3 20.87 36.06 -9.53
C THR A 3 21.55 37.40 -9.74
N THR A 4 21.39 38.37 -8.83
CA THR A 4 22.36 39.47 -8.79
C THR A 4 23.69 38.79 -8.45
N PRO A 5 24.64 38.68 -9.39
CA PRO A 5 25.85 37.94 -9.13
C PRO A 5 26.55 38.63 -7.96
N ILE A 6 27.24 37.85 -7.12
CA ILE A 6 28.30 38.37 -6.26
C ILE A 6 29.05 39.38 -7.11
N ASN A 7 29.12 40.64 -6.68
CA ASN A 7 29.78 41.69 -7.43
C ASN A 7 31.28 41.34 -7.41
N ARG A 8 31.67 40.47 -8.34
CA ARG A 8 32.98 39.83 -8.41
C ARG A 8 34.05 40.91 -8.55
N ASP A 9 33.73 41.98 -9.26
CA ASP A 9 34.59 43.14 -9.42
C ASP A 9 34.83 43.84 -8.08
N LEU A 10 33.79 44.06 -7.27
CA LEU A 10 33.91 44.66 -5.93
C LEU A 10 34.65 43.74 -4.94
N LEU A 11 34.39 42.43 -4.99
CA LEU A 11 35.08 41.46 -4.11
C LEU A 11 36.56 41.31 -4.48
N LEU A 12 36.87 41.38 -5.77
CA LEU A 12 38.23 41.33 -6.30
C LEU A 12 38.99 42.61 -5.98
N GLU A 13 38.34 43.78 -6.08
CA GLU A 13 38.90 45.07 -5.64
C GLU A 13 39.23 45.06 -4.14
N LYS A 14 38.31 44.59 -3.28
CA LYS A 14 38.52 44.48 -1.83
C LYS A 14 39.57 43.44 -1.46
N ALA A 15 39.59 42.29 -2.13
CA ALA A 15 40.62 41.27 -1.91
C ALA A 15 42.02 41.75 -2.34
N GLN A 16 42.11 42.52 -3.43
CA GLN A 16 43.37 43.14 -3.87
C GLN A 16 43.85 44.21 -2.89
N ALA A 17 42.94 45.02 -2.34
CA ALA A 17 43.25 45.99 -1.30
C ALA A 17 43.76 45.31 -0.01
N LEU A 18 43.18 44.15 0.36
CA LEU A 18 43.60 43.41 1.55
C LEU A 18 44.99 42.81 1.36
N VAL A 19 45.24 42.24 0.18
CA VAL A 19 46.56 41.71 -0.19
C VAL A 19 47.61 42.81 -0.24
N ALA A 20 47.27 43.99 -0.77
CA ALA A 20 48.18 45.13 -0.79
C ALA A 20 48.52 45.59 0.64
N SER A 21 47.52 45.67 1.53
CA SER A 21 47.70 46.02 2.94
C SER A 21 48.54 45.00 3.72
N LEU A 22 48.44 43.71 3.37
CA LEU A 22 49.27 42.63 3.94
C LEU A 22 50.70 42.61 3.38
N GLN A 23 50.91 43.05 2.13
CA GLN A 23 52.23 43.07 1.48
C GLN A 23 53.05 44.31 1.83
N SER A 24 52.40 45.42 2.20
CA SER A 24 53.08 46.58 2.79
C SER A 24 53.55 46.26 4.21
N ALA A 25 54.78 45.78 4.36
CA ALA A 25 55.40 45.58 5.66
C ALA A 25 55.56 46.93 6.40
N PRO A 26 54.90 47.18 7.55
CA PRO A 26 55.05 48.43 8.28
C PRO A 26 56.34 48.43 9.11
N GLY A 27 57.02 49.58 9.19
CA GLY A 27 57.93 49.87 10.29
C GLY A 27 57.14 50.07 11.60
N SER A 28 57.79 49.85 12.74
CA SER A 28 57.21 49.72 14.09
C SER A 28 56.26 50.83 14.58
N ASP A 29 56.23 52.01 13.95
CA ASP A 29 55.36 53.14 14.32
C ASP A 29 54.04 53.23 13.53
N GLN A 30 53.93 52.54 12.38
CA GLN A 30 52.74 52.58 11.51
C GLN A 30 51.80 51.37 11.70
N GLN A 31 52.19 50.43 12.55
CA GLN A 31 51.62 49.09 12.66
C GLN A 31 50.16 49.08 13.16
N LEU A 32 49.82 50.00 14.08
CA LEU A 32 48.45 50.16 14.58
C LEU A 32 47.47 50.67 13.51
N ALA A 33 47.92 51.51 12.58
CA ALA A 33 47.08 52.04 11.51
C ALA A 33 46.87 51.01 10.39
N SER A 34 47.90 50.23 10.07
CA SER A 34 47.79 49.10 9.14
C SER A 34 46.89 47.99 9.69
N ASP A 35 46.99 47.68 10.99
CA ASP A 35 46.15 46.64 11.63
C ASP A 35 44.67 47.07 11.67
N GLN A 36 44.38 48.35 11.92
CA GLN A 36 43.01 48.89 11.83
C GLN A 36 42.46 48.84 10.40
N GLN A 37 43.28 49.12 9.38
CA GLN A 37 42.86 48.99 7.98
C GLN A 37 42.61 47.53 7.59
N LEU A 38 43.41 46.59 8.10
CA LEU A 38 43.20 45.16 7.89
C LEU A 38 41.88 44.69 8.53
N GLU A 39 41.56 45.11 9.74
CA GLU A 39 40.28 44.79 10.39
C GLU A 39 39.08 45.31 9.57
N VAL A 40 39.14 46.55 9.10
CA VAL A 40 38.07 47.16 8.29
C VAL A 40 37.86 46.42 6.96
N GLU A 41 38.92 45.98 6.29
CA GLU A 41 38.81 45.25 5.03
C GLU A 41 38.34 43.80 5.21
N ILE A 42 38.76 43.13 6.28
CA ILE A 42 38.23 41.80 6.66
C ILE A 42 36.74 41.90 7.01
N GLU A 43 36.34 42.92 7.77
CA GLU A 43 34.95 43.16 8.12
C GLU A 43 34.10 43.48 6.89
N ALA A 44 34.63 44.22 5.91
CA ALA A 44 33.95 44.48 4.64
C ALA A 44 33.74 43.20 3.81
N ILE A 45 34.73 42.32 3.74
CA ILE A 45 34.63 41.02 3.02
C ILE A 45 33.65 40.08 3.74
N ASN A 46 33.70 40.02 5.07
CA ASN A 46 32.75 39.25 5.87
C ASN A 46 31.32 39.76 5.68
N ASN A 47 31.09 41.08 5.71
CA ASN A 47 29.78 41.66 5.45
C ASN A 47 29.24 41.36 4.04
N LEU A 48 30.11 41.30 3.03
CA LEU A 48 29.73 40.90 1.66
C LEU A 48 29.31 39.43 1.60
N ARG A 49 30.04 38.55 2.30
CA ARG A 49 29.74 37.11 2.41
C ARG A 49 28.48 36.85 3.23
N ASP A 50 28.30 37.54 4.35
CA ASP A 50 27.12 37.39 5.21
C ASP A 50 25.88 37.88 4.46
N ASN A 51 25.96 39.00 3.74
CA ASN A 51 24.86 39.44 2.87
C ASN A 51 24.51 38.43 1.77
N SER A 52 25.49 37.74 1.18
CA SER A 52 25.19 36.71 0.18
C SER A 52 24.53 35.48 0.82
N LEU A 53 25.05 35.03 1.97
CA LEU A 53 24.48 33.91 2.72
C LEU A 53 23.06 34.21 3.21
N PHE A 54 22.80 35.40 3.75
CA PHE A 54 21.46 35.82 4.17
C PHE A 54 20.49 35.96 2.98
N LYS A 55 20.96 36.43 1.81
CA LYS A 55 20.15 36.46 0.59
C LYS A 55 19.83 35.05 0.08
N GLU A 56 20.79 34.15 0.11
CA GLU A 56 20.63 32.77 -0.36
C GLU A 56 19.73 31.97 0.60
N LEU A 57 19.89 32.16 1.92
CA LEU A 57 19.00 31.63 2.94
C LEU A 57 17.58 32.21 2.81
N GLY A 58 17.47 33.52 2.55
CA GLY A 58 16.19 34.18 2.29
C GLY A 58 15.51 33.67 1.03
N LYS A 59 16.28 33.40 -0.03
CA LYS A 59 15.80 32.80 -1.28
C LYS A 59 15.31 31.37 -1.04
N MET A 60 16.10 30.52 -0.38
CA MET A 60 15.73 29.13 -0.06
C MET A 60 14.50 29.08 0.85
N THR A 61 14.43 29.94 1.86
CA THR A 61 13.25 30.04 2.74
C THR A 61 12.01 30.46 1.96
N ARG A 62 12.16 31.35 0.98
CA ARG A 62 11.07 31.81 0.11
C ARG A 62 10.67 30.74 -0.90
N GLU A 63 11.60 30.01 -1.48
CA GLU A 63 11.33 28.86 -2.35
C GLU A 63 10.60 27.75 -1.59
N ILE A 64 11.02 27.43 -0.36
CA ILE A 64 10.31 26.49 0.52
C ILE A 64 8.92 27.02 0.88
N HIS A 65 8.82 28.29 1.26
CA HIS A 65 7.55 28.91 1.60
C HIS A 65 6.57 28.92 0.40
N ASP A 66 7.05 29.25 -0.79
CA ASP A 66 6.26 29.30 -2.02
C ASP A 66 5.87 27.88 -2.45
N SER A 67 6.74 26.89 -2.25
CA SER A 67 6.42 25.46 -2.45
C SER A 67 5.35 24.96 -1.47
N ILE A 68 5.47 25.30 -0.18
CA ILE A 68 4.47 24.98 0.85
C ILE A 68 3.15 25.72 0.59
N MET A 69 3.18 26.97 0.16
CA MET A 69 1.96 27.71 -0.16
C MET A 69 1.30 27.19 -1.42
N ASN A 70 2.05 26.87 -2.47
CA ASN A 70 1.50 26.22 -3.66
C ASN A 70 0.89 24.87 -3.31
N PHE A 71 1.52 24.10 -2.42
CA PHE A 71 0.96 22.86 -1.89
C PHE A 71 -0.33 23.07 -1.08
N ARG A 72 -0.38 24.09 -0.21
CA ARG A 72 -1.61 24.44 0.53
C ARG A 72 -2.71 25.02 -0.36
N MET A 73 -2.35 25.55 -1.53
CA MET A 73 -3.28 26.04 -2.55
C MET A 73 -3.72 24.92 -3.51
N ASP A 74 -3.11 23.73 -3.41
CA ASP A 74 -3.58 22.58 -4.17
C ASP A 74 -4.89 22.08 -3.55
N THR A 75 -5.99 22.59 -4.11
CA THR A 75 -7.35 22.24 -3.72
C THR A 75 -7.56 20.73 -3.75
N ARG A 76 -6.81 19.98 -4.59
CA ARG A 76 -6.96 18.52 -4.67
C ARG A 76 -6.54 17.83 -3.38
N ILE A 77 -5.51 18.30 -2.70
CA ILE A 77 -5.01 17.69 -1.46
C ILE A 77 -5.94 18.00 -0.29
N ALA A 78 -6.51 19.21 -0.26
CA ALA A 78 -7.57 19.55 0.68
C ALA A 78 -8.81 18.67 0.44
N ASP A 79 -9.23 18.48 -0.82
CA ASP A 79 -10.37 17.63 -1.19
C ASP A 79 -10.13 16.15 -0.81
N LEU A 80 -8.92 15.64 -1.05
CA LEU A 80 -8.50 14.29 -0.65
C LEU A 80 -8.66 14.10 0.87
N ALA A 81 -8.18 15.06 1.66
CA ALA A 81 -8.19 14.96 3.13
C ALA A 81 -9.58 15.21 3.74
N GLU A 82 -10.35 16.15 3.21
CA GLU A 82 -11.63 16.60 3.77
C GLU A 82 -12.81 15.77 3.28
N THR A 83 -12.73 15.18 2.07
CA THR A 83 -13.86 14.49 1.43
C THR A 83 -13.53 13.05 1.04
N ASP A 84 -12.51 12.82 0.21
CA ASP A 84 -12.32 11.51 -0.43
C ASP A 84 -11.85 10.42 0.57
N ILE A 85 -10.91 10.75 1.48
CA ILE A 85 -10.44 9.81 2.51
C ILE A 85 -11.57 9.44 3.49
N PRO A 86 -12.34 10.39 4.05
CA PRO A 86 -13.52 10.06 4.86
C PRO A 86 -14.54 9.21 4.11
N ASP A 87 -14.87 9.53 2.85
CA ASP A 87 -15.79 8.73 2.03
C ASP A 87 -15.27 7.31 1.78
N ALA A 88 -13.99 7.17 1.43
CA ALA A 88 -13.35 5.86 1.25
C ALA A 88 -13.40 5.02 2.53
N LYS A 89 -13.19 5.63 3.70
CA LYS A 89 -13.31 4.96 5.00
C LYS A 89 -14.74 4.44 5.20
N ASP A 90 -15.75 5.27 5.01
CA ASP A 90 -17.15 4.88 5.19
C ASP A 90 -17.55 3.75 4.22
N ARG A 91 -17.05 3.79 2.98
CA ARG A 91 -17.26 2.72 2.00
C ARG A 91 -16.56 1.42 2.39
N LEU A 92 -15.35 1.47 2.93
CA LEU A 92 -14.67 0.28 3.46
C LEU A 92 -15.41 -0.30 4.68
N GLU A 93 -15.95 0.55 5.54
CA GLU A 93 -16.77 0.12 6.69
C GLU A 93 -18.06 -0.58 6.23
N TYR A 94 -18.66 -0.10 5.14
CA TYR A 94 -19.77 -0.79 4.47
C TYR A 94 -19.35 -2.16 3.90
N VAL A 95 -18.18 -2.24 3.23
CA VAL A 95 -17.63 -3.52 2.74
C VAL A 95 -17.48 -4.51 3.88
N ILE A 96 -16.87 -4.09 5.00
CA ILE A 96 -16.67 -4.94 6.19
C ILE A 96 -18.03 -5.44 6.68
N THR A 97 -19.00 -4.54 6.88
CA THR A 97 -20.33 -4.88 7.38
C THR A 97 -21.02 -5.92 6.49
N MET A 98 -20.96 -5.74 5.17
CA MET A 98 -21.57 -6.69 4.24
C MET A 98 -20.86 -8.03 4.21
N THR A 99 -19.52 -8.04 4.25
CA THR A 99 -18.74 -9.29 4.34
C THR A 99 -19.03 -10.07 5.62
N GLU A 100 -19.16 -9.37 6.75
CA GLU A 100 -19.50 -9.97 8.03
C GLU A 100 -20.92 -10.55 8.02
N LYS A 101 -21.90 -9.80 7.49
CA LYS A 101 -23.28 -10.26 7.34
C LYS A 101 -23.35 -11.54 6.52
N ALA A 102 -22.64 -11.61 5.40
CA ALA A 102 -22.62 -12.78 4.53
C ALA A 102 -21.95 -13.98 5.20
N ALA A 103 -20.83 -13.77 5.89
CA ALA A 103 -20.17 -14.81 6.66
C ALA A 103 -21.09 -15.38 7.76
N ASN A 104 -21.75 -14.51 8.52
CA ASN A 104 -22.71 -14.91 9.55
C ASN A 104 -23.91 -15.67 8.97
N THR A 105 -24.43 -15.24 7.82
CA THR A 105 -25.51 -15.95 7.12
C THR A 105 -25.08 -17.35 6.69
N ALA A 106 -23.91 -17.47 6.05
CA ALA A 106 -23.37 -18.75 5.63
C ALA A 106 -23.12 -19.69 6.82
N MET A 107 -22.57 -19.16 7.91
CA MET A 107 -22.34 -19.93 9.13
C MET A 107 -23.67 -20.42 9.75
N GLY A 108 -24.69 -19.57 9.84
CA GLY A 108 -26.01 -19.96 10.33
C GLY A 108 -26.66 -21.08 9.51
N VAL A 109 -26.59 -20.98 8.17
CA VAL A 109 -27.09 -22.04 7.28
C VAL A 109 -26.33 -23.35 7.47
N ILE A 110 -25.01 -23.30 7.68
CA ILE A 110 -24.18 -24.49 7.94
C ILE A 110 -24.53 -25.10 9.31
N GLU A 111 -24.66 -24.28 10.36
CA GLU A 111 -25.02 -24.71 11.71
C GLU A 111 -26.39 -25.40 11.73
N GLU A 112 -27.36 -24.88 10.97
CA GLU A 112 -28.67 -25.52 10.82
C GLU A 112 -28.65 -26.76 9.92
N GLY A 113 -27.78 -26.78 8.90
CA GLY A 113 -27.72 -27.84 7.89
C GLY A 113 -26.92 -29.07 8.31
N SER A 114 -25.87 -28.91 9.11
CA SER A 114 -25.02 -30.02 9.59
C SER A 114 -25.81 -31.11 10.33
N PRO A 115 -26.63 -30.80 11.36
CA PRO A 115 -27.37 -31.84 12.08
C PRO A 115 -28.39 -32.55 11.20
N VAL A 116 -28.94 -31.84 10.21
CA VAL A 116 -29.86 -32.40 9.22
C VAL A 116 -29.14 -33.43 8.34
N ALA A 117 -27.97 -33.08 7.80
CA ALA A 117 -27.15 -33.98 7.00
C ALA A 117 -26.68 -35.21 7.80
N GLU A 118 -26.27 -35.02 9.06
CA GLU A 118 -25.87 -36.10 9.96
C GLU A 118 -27.02 -37.07 10.25
N LYS A 119 -28.22 -36.57 10.52
CA LYS A 119 -29.42 -37.41 10.75
C LYS A 119 -29.72 -38.26 9.53
N LEU A 120 -29.71 -37.67 8.34
CA LEU A 120 -30.01 -38.34 7.07
C LEU A 120 -28.97 -39.41 6.75
N ALA A 121 -27.69 -39.13 7.01
CA ALA A 121 -26.60 -40.10 6.86
C ALA A 121 -26.75 -41.29 7.83
N ALA A 122 -27.15 -41.02 9.08
CA ALA A 122 -27.39 -42.07 10.07
C ALA A 122 -28.56 -42.99 9.65
N GLN A 123 -29.69 -42.42 9.22
CA GLN A 123 -30.85 -43.19 8.74
C GLN A 123 -30.51 -44.00 7.48
N ALA A 124 -29.79 -43.41 6.52
CA ALA A 124 -29.35 -44.12 5.33
C ALA A 124 -28.44 -45.32 5.68
N SER A 125 -27.59 -45.19 6.69
CA SER A 125 -26.74 -46.29 7.19
C SER A 125 -27.57 -47.43 7.78
N VAL A 126 -28.59 -47.11 8.60
CA VAL A 126 -29.52 -48.09 9.18
C VAL A 126 -30.28 -48.84 8.08
N LEU A 127 -30.89 -48.10 7.14
CA LEU A 127 -31.62 -48.69 6.01
C LEU A 127 -30.71 -49.57 5.14
N LYS A 128 -29.45 -49.15 4.92
CA LYS A 128 -28.45 -49.95 4.19
C LYS A 128 -28.16 -51.27 4.89
N ALA A 129 -28.03 -51.28 6.22
CA ALA A 129 -27.81 -52.50 6.98
C ALA A 129 -29.03 -53.44 6.95
N GLN A 130 -30.24 -52.89 7.11
CA GLN A 130 -31.49 -53.65 6.97
C GLN A 130 -31.62 -54.25 5.56
N TRP A 131 -31.31 -53.48 4.51
CA TRP A 131 -31.31 -53.94 3.13
C TRP A 131 -30.33 -55.08 2.87
N GLN A 132 -29.15 -55.04 3.50
CA GLN A 132 -28.18 -56.13 3.40
C GLN A 132 -28.68 -57.42 4.05
N LYS A 133 -29.32 -57.35 5.21
CA LYS A 133 -29.94 -58.51 5.87
C LYS A 133 -31.10 -59.09 5.03
N PHE A 134 -31.93 -58.22 4.46
CA PHE A 134 -32.98 -58.61 3.52
C PHE A 134 -32.42 -59.39 2.33
N ARG A 135 -31.35 -58.88 1.71
CA ARG A 135 -30.64 -59.55 0.60
C ARG A 135 -30.07 -60.92 0.96
N GLN A 136 -29.66 -61.10 2.21
CA GLN A 136 -29.12 -62.36 2.74
C GLN A 136 -30.23 -63.33 3.19
N ARG A 137 -31.51 -62.93 3.12
CA ARG A 137 -32.68 -63.68 3.61
C ARG A 137 -32.64 -63.93 5.12
N GLU A 138 -31.98 -63.04 5.86
CA GLU A 138 -31.85 -63.11 7.32
C GLU A 138 -32.90 -62.25 8.05
N LEU A 139 -33.77 -61.57 7.30
CA LEU A 139 -34.80 -60.70 7.83
C LEU A 139 -36.10 -61.47 8.10
N THR A 140 -36.70 -61.25 9.26
CA THR A 140 -38.02 -61.77 9.60
C THR A 140 -39.15 -60.95 8.94
N ALA A 141 -40.37 -61.50 8.92
CA ALA A 141 -41.54 -60.82 8.33
C ALA A 141 -41.91 -59.53 9.09
N ASP A 142 -41.69 -59.48 10.40
CA ASP A 142 -41.96 -58.30 11.23
C ASP A 142 -40.88 -57.22 10.98
N GLU A 143 -39.60 -57.59 10.96
CA GLU A 143 -38.50 -56.68 10.60
C GLU A 143 -38.63 -56.11 9.17
N LEU A 144 -39.22 -56.87 8.24
CA LEU A 144 -39.48 -56.39 6.88
C LEU A 144 -40.59 -55.34 6.84
N ARG A 145 -41.62 -55.47 7.67
CA ARG A 145 -42.66 -54.43 7.80
C ARG A 145 -42.07 -53.16 8.41
N ASP A 146 -41.27 -53.31 9.46
CA ASP A 146 -40.61 -52.17 10.13
C ASP A 146 -39.67 -51.45 9.16
N MET A 147 -38.86 -52.19 8.39
CA MET A 147 -38.04 -51.62 7.33
C MET A 147 -38.88 -50.85 6.29
N GLY A 148 -40.06 -51.35 5.92
CA GLY A 148 -40.97 -50.64 5.00
C GLY A 148 -41.39 -49.28 5.54
N ASN A 149 -41.76 -49.22 6.83
CA ASN A 149 -42.11 -47.96 7.50
C ASN A 149 -40.89 -47.02 7.62
N ASP A 150 -39.72 -47.56 7.95
CA ASP A 150 -38.47 -46.79 8.04
C ASP A 150 -38.10 -46.16 6.68
N VAL A 151 -38.33 -46.87 5.57
CA VAL A 151 -38.08 -46.36 4.21
C VAL A 151 -39.06 -45.24 3.85
N GLU A 152 -40.35 -45.40 4.17
CA GLU A 152 -41.36 -44.36 3.92
C GLU A 152 -41.03 -43.09 4.72
N ALA A 153 -40.74 -43.23 6.02
CA ALA A 153 -40.33 -42.11 6.86
C ALA A 153 -39.03 -41.45 6.38
N PHE A 154 -38.05 -42.24 5.91
CA PHE A 154 -36.81 -41.71 5.36
C PHE A 154 -37.04 -40.87 4.09
N PHE A 155 -37.94 -41.29 3.19
CA PHE A 155 -38.26 -40.50 2.00
C PHE A 155 -38.93 -39.18 2.34
N ASP A 156 -39.94 -39.20 3.21
CA ASP A 156 -40.65 -37.99 3.65
C ASP A 156 -39.70 -37.01 4.34
N GLU A 157 -38.85 -37.51 5.25
CA GLU A 157 -37.85 -36.69 5.92
C GLU A 157 -36.80 -36.15 4.96
N THR A 158 -36.36 -36.95 3.98
CA THR A 158 -35.36 -36.51 2.99
C THR A 158 -35.89 -35.37 2.12
N GLU A 159 -37.15 -35.44 1.67
CA GLU A 159 -37.76 -34.40 0.85
C GLU A 159 -37.82 -33.07 1.62
N LEU A 160 -38.29 -33.10 2.87
CA LEU A 160 -38.39 -31.93 3.73
C LEU A 160 -37.02 -31.33 4.06
N MET A 161 -36.04 -32.17 4.41
CA MET A 161 -34.69 -31.75 4.77
C MET A 161 -33.93 -31.16 3.57
N MET A 162 -34.08 -31.78 2.39
CA MET A 162 -33.43 -31.28 1.18
C MET A 162 -34.02 -29.93 0.74
N SER A 163 -35.33 -29.75 0.89
CA SER A 163 -35.99 -28.44 0.67
C SER A 163 -35.41 -27.38 1.59
N LYS A 164 -35.23 -27.69 2.88
CA LYS A 164 -34.63 -26.76 3.86
C LYS A 164 -33.18 -26.40 3.50
N LEU A 165 -32.36 -27.37 3.14
CA LEU A 165 -30.97 -27.13 2.71
C LEU A 165 -30.89 -26.26 1.46
N LEU A 166 -31.74 -26.53 0.45
CA LEU A 166 -31.77 -25.72 -0.77
C LEU A 166 -32.20 -24.28 -0.49
N SER A 167 -33.16 -24.08 0.41
CA SER A 167 -33.56 -22.74 0.87
C SER A 167 -32.38 -22.04 1.55
N GLY A 168 -31.66 -22.72 2.43
CA GLY A 168 -30.47 -22.18 3.09
C GLY A 168 -29.37 -21.80 2.09
N PHE A 169 -29.07 -22.65 1.10
CA PHE A 169 -28.09 -22.31 0.06
C PHE A 169 -28.54 -21.10 -0.78
N THR A 170 -29.84 -20.96 -1.02
CA THR A 170 -30.39 -19.76 -1.69
C THR A 170 -30.17 -18.51 -0.84
N GLU A 171 -30.35 -18.61 0.48
CA GLU A 171 -30.08 -17.51 1.42
C GLU A 171 -28.60 -17.10 1.41
N ILE A 172 -27.67 -18.07 1.38
CA ILE A 172 -26.23 -17.79 1.21
C ILE A 172 -25.97 -17.04 -0.09
N LEU A 173 -26.53 -17.52 -1.21
CA LEU A 173 -26.34 -16.89 -2.52
C LEU A 173 -26.88 -15.45 -2.55
N MET A 174 -28.05 -15.22 -1.95
CA MET A 174 -28.60 -13.86 -1.83
C MET A 174 -27.72 -12.98 -0.94
N ALA A 175 -27.23 -13.52 0.18
CA ALA A 175 -26.34 -12.78 1.06
C ALA A 175 -24.97 -12.46 0.43
N GLN A 176 -24.62 -13.05 -0.72
CA GLN A 176 -23.40 -12.79 -1.49
C GLN A 176 -23.57 -11.76 -2.63
N ASP A 177 -24.76 -11.19 -2.80
CA ASP A 177 -25.07 -10.21 -3.86
C ASP A 177 -24.18 -8.94 -3.85
N PHE A 178 -23.64 -8.61 -2.69
CA PHE A 178 -22.78 -7.45 -2.44
C PHE A 178 -21.34 -7.61 -3.00
N GLN A 179 -20.96 -8.77 -3.53
CA GLN A 179 -19.59 -9.03 -4.00
C GLN A 179 -19.15 -8.10 -5.14
N ASP A 180 -20.05 -7.79 -6.08
CA ASP A 180 -19.73 -6.88 -7.18
C ASP A 180 -19.48 -5.46 -6.67
N LEU A 181 -20.37 -4.97 -5.79
CA LEU A 181 -20.27 -3.64 -5.20
C LEU A 181 -19.01 -3.50 -4.32
N THR A 182 -18.67 -4.51 -3.54
CA THR A 182 -17.45 -4.48 -2.71
C THR A 182 -16.19 -4.51 -3.54
N GLY A 183 -16.16 -5.27 -4.64
CA GLY A 183 -15.07 -5.23 -5.61
C GLY A 183 -14.88 -3.85 -6.23
N GLN A 184 -15.98 -3.17 -6.58
CA GLN A 184 -15.93 -1.80 -7.10
C GLN A 184 -15.42 -0.80 -6.04
N ILE A 185 -15.92 -0.87 -4.81
CA ILE A 185 -15.48 -0.01 -3.70
C ILE A 185 -13.99 -0.18 -3.45
N ILE A 186 -13.50 -1.41 -3.30
CA ILE A 186 -12.09 -1.69 -3.06
C ILE A 186 -11.22 -1.10 -4.18
N ARG A 187 -11.66 -1.24 -5.44
CA ARG A 187 -10.93 -0.70 -6.59
C ARG A 187 -10.89 0.83 -6.59
N GLN A 188 -11.97 1.50 -6.19
CA GLN A 188 -12.00 2.95 -6.01
C GLN A 188 -11.04 3.41 -4.90
N VAL A 189 -11.03 2.68 -3.78
CA VAL A 189 -10.11 2.96 -2.67
C VAL A 189 -8.65 2.76 -3.09
N ILE A 190 -8.33 1.72 -3.87
CA ILE A 190 -6.98 1.50 -4.42
C ILE A 190 -6.58 2.70 -5.29
N ASN A 191 -7.43 3.13 -6.20
CA ASN A 191 -7.14 4.29 -7.05
C ASN A 191 -6.92 5.57 -6.23
N LEU A 192 -7.69 5.77 -5.16
CA LEU A 192 -7.52 6.89 -4.24
C LEU A 192 -6.15 6.85 -3.54
N VAL A 193 -5.72 5.67 -3.10
CA VAL A 193 -4.40 5.48 -2.49
C VAL A 193 -3.27 5.75 -3.50
N ASP A 194 -3.40 5.26 -4.73
CA ASP A 194 -2.43 5.50 -5.81
C ASP A 194 -2.28 7.01 -6.11
N GLU A 195 -3.40 7.75 -6.06
CA GLU A 195 -3.41 9.20 -6.24
C GLU A 195 -2.70 9.91 -5.07
N ILE A 196 -2.98 9.51 -3.83
CA ILE A 196 -2.29 10.05 -2.64
C ILE A 196 -0.78 9.77 -2.73
N GLU A 197 -0.37 8.56 -3.12
CA GLU A 197 1.03 8.19 -3.29
C GLU A 197 1.72 9.07 -4.33
N THR A 198 1.09 9.25 -5.50
CA THR A 198 1.63 10.07 -6.60
C THR A 198 1.85 11.52 -6.16
N ASN A 199 0.86 12.12 -5.49
CA ASN A 199 0.95 13.50 -5.00
C ASN A 199 2.04 13.66 -3.92
N LEU A 200 2.21 12.67 -3.03
CA LEU A 200 3.28 12.69 -2.03
C LEU A 200 4.67 12.56 -2.67
N VAL A 201 4.82 11.74 -3.70
CA VAL A 201 6.08 11.61 -4.46
C VAL A 201 6.42 12.91 -5.18
N GLU A 202 5.45 13.59 -5.81
CA GLU A 202 5.69 14.90 -6.42
C GLU A 202 6.16 15.95 -5.40
N LEU A 203 5.56 15.98 -4.21
CA LEU A 203 6.01 16.88 -3.14
C LEU A 203 7.47 16.64 -2.74
N ILE A 204 7.87 15.38 -2.59
CA ILE A 204 9.25 15.02 -2.25
C ILE A 204 10.22 15.42 -3.38
N LYS A 205 9.82 15.27 -4.65
CA LYS A 205 10.63 15.70 -5.80
C LYS A 205 10.87 17.20 -5.81
N ILE A 206 9.83 18.01 -5.57
CA ILE A 206 9.95 19.49 -5.49
C ILE A 206 10.92 19.90 -4.38
N GLN A 207 10.87 19.21 -3.23
CA GLN A 207 11.77 19.49 -2.12
C GLN A 207 13.22 19.04 -2.41
N GLY A 208 13.39 17.96 -3.18
CA GLY A 208 14.71 17.44 -3.61
C GLY A 208 15.39 18.27 -4.69
N GLU A 209 14.65 18.93 -5.58
CA GLU A 209 15.21 19.79 -6.63
C GLU A 209 15.72 21.15 -6.13
N SER A 210 15.40 21.53 -4.88
CA SER A 210 15.87 22.77 -4.25
C SER A 210 17.30 22.67 -3.66
N GLN A 211 17.95 21.51 -3.76
CA GLN A 211 19.40 21.41 -3.54
C GLN A 211 20.12 21.59 -4.87
N PRO A 212 20.97 22.63 -5.05
CA PRO A 212 21.93 22.57 -6.14
C PRO A 212 22.76 21.31 -5.91
N ALA A 213 22.69 20.39 -6.87
CA ALA A 213 23.42 19.15 -6.87
C ALA A 213 24.92 19.46 -6.83
N ASP A 214 25.47 19.58 -5.61
CA ASP A 214 26.89 19.46 -5.41
C ASP A 214 27.20 17.97 -5.43
N ASN A 215 27.95 17.58 -6.46
CA ASN A 215 28.35 16.22 -6.76
C ASN A 215 28.82 15.48 -5.51
N THR A 216 27.97 14.65 -4.94
CA THR A 216 28.39 13.56 -4.08
C THR A 216 27.70 12.28 -4.53
N GLN A 217 28.30 11.66 -5.54
CA GLN A 217 28.22 10.22 -5.72
C GLN A 217 28.72 9.56 -4.43
N LYS A 218 27.80 9.23 -3.53
CA LYS A 218 28.04 8.32 -2.42
C LYS A 218 26.88 7.33 -2.33
N SER A 219 27.18 6.14 -2.83
CA SER A 219 26.78 4.84 -2.27
C SER A 219 25.28 4.59 -2.10
N ALA A 220 24.65 4.09 -3.15
CA ALA A 220 23.44 3.29 -3.03
C ALA A 220 23.86 1.81 -2.85
N GLU A 221 24.25 1.43 -1.64
CA GLU A 221 24.08 0.05 -1.18
C GLU A 221 22.67 -0.02 -0.58
N LYS A 222 21.71 -0.52 -1.37
CA LYS A 222 20.40 -0.92 -0.87
C LYS A 222 20.58 -2.29 -0.22
N GLU A 223 20.71 -2.32 1.09
CA GLU A 223 20.38 -3.51 1.87
C GLU A 223 18.85 -3.65 1.86
N GLU A 224 18.34 -4.62 1.10
CA GLU A 224 16.95 -5.03 1.16
C GLU A 224 16.69 -5.77 2.47
N GLU A 225 16.21 -5.04 3.47
CA GLU A 225 15.66 -5.60 4.69
C GLU A 225 14.34 -6.28 4.35
N ASN A 226 14.40 -7.59 4.10
CA ASN A 226 13.25 -8.47 3.87
C ASN A 226 12.35 -8.52 5.10
N LEU A 227 11.42 -7.56 5.22
CA LEU A 227 10.27 -7.68 6.10
C LEU A 227 9.27 -8.64 5.44
N ALA A 228 9.32 -9.90 5.88
CA ALA A 228 8.41 -10.96 5.44
C ALA A 228 6.98 -10.70 5.92
N GLY A 229 6.23 -9.91 5.15
CA GLY A 229 4.77 -9.89 5.19
C GLY A 229 4.20 -11.12 4.46
N PRO A 230 2.97 -11.56 4.80
CA PRO A 230 2.34 -12.69 4.14
C PRO A 230 2.22 -12.44 2.63
N GLN A 231 2.81 -13.35 1.84
CA GLN A 231 2.80 -13.24 0.38
C GLN A 231 1.38 -13.41 -0.16
N VAL A 232 0.94 -12.43 -0.96
CA VAL A 232 -0.34 -12.45 -1.65
C VAL A 232 -0.14 -13.14 -3.00
N PRO A 233 -0.86 -14.23 -3.33
CA PRO A 233 -0.76 -14.87 -4.63
C PRO A 233 -1.18 -13.88 -5.74
N GLY A 234 -0.30 -13.66 -6.73
CA GLY A 234 -0.58 -12.84 -7.92
C GLY A 234 0.05 -11.44 -7.95
N LYS A 235 0.83 -11.05 -6.94
CA LYS A 235 1.68 -9.85 -7.02
C LYS A 235 3.11 -10.29 -7.35
N GLU A 236 3.50 -10.15 -8.61
CA GLU A 236 4.85 -10.46 -9.10
C GLU A 236 5.87 -9.64 -8.31
N THR A 237 6.55 -10.29 -7.36
CA THR A 237 7.78 -9.77 -6.77
C THR A 237 8.82 -9.74 -7.88
N SER A 238 9.31 -8.54 -8.17
CA SER A 238 10.26 -8.28 -9.25
C SER A 238 11.48 -9.21 -9.17
N GLY A 239 11.70 -9.98 -10.24
CA GLY A 239 12.86 -10.84 -10.39
C GLY A 239 12.45 -12.24 -10.85
N ASP A 240 12.33 -12.39 -12.17
CA ASP A 240 12.12 -13.66 -12.88
C ASP A 240 10.65 -14.09 -13.05
N VAL A 241 9.97 -13.40 -13.97
CA VAL A 241 8.71 -13.87 -14.54
C VAL A 241 8.95 -14.11 -16.03
N MET A 242 9.42 -15.32 -16.33
CA MET A 242 9.36 -15.94 -17.64
C MET A 242 7.90 -15.95 -18.12
N LYS A 243 7.62 -15.17 -19.17
CA LYS A 243 6.33 -15.15 -19.87
C LYS A 243 6.57 -15.58 -21.31
N GLY A 244 6.42 -16.87 -21.57
CA GLY A 244 6.36 -17.42 -22.92
C GLY A 244 6.16 -18.93 -22.92
N GLN A 245 5.22 -19.40 -23.75
CA GLN A 245 4.99 -20.82 -24.05
C GLN A 245 6.26 -21.51 -24.62
N ASP A 246 7.25 -20.74 -25.06
CA ASP A 246 8.54 -21.22 -25.57
C ASP A 246 9.48 -21.75 -24.46
N ASP A 247 9.36 -21.28 -23.22
CA ASP A 247 10.22 -21.73 -22.10
C ASP A 247 9.88 -23.14 -21.61
N VAL A 248 8.70 -23.66 -21.96
CA VAL A 248 8.27 -25.03 -21.63
C VAL A 248 8.96 -26.05 -22.54
N ASP A 249 9.17 -25.72 -23.82
CA ASP A 249 9.83 -26.60 -24.77
C ASP A 249 11.35 -26.67 -24.51
N ASP A 250 11.97 -25.58 -24.07
CA ASP A 250 13.38 -25.55 -23.67
C ASP A 250 13.66 -26.35 -22.39
N LEU A 251 12.71 -26.35 -21.44
CA LEU A 251 12.80 -27.19 -20.23
C LEU A 251 12.68 -28.68 -20.57
N LEU A 252 11.84 -29.06 -21.54
CA LEU A 252 11.72 -30.44 -22.02
C LEU A 252 12.96 -30.89 -22.80
N ALA A 253 13.56 -30.01 -23.60
CA ALA A 253 14.81 -30.29 -24.32
C ALA A 253 16.02 -30.49 -23.37
N SER A 254 16.04 -29.79 -22.23
CA SER A 254 17.14 -29.90 -21.25
C SER A 254 17.09 -31.17 -20.38
N LEU A 255 15.94 -31.84 -20.31
CA LEU A 255 15.72 -33.07 -19.53
C LEU A 255 15.88 -34.37 -20.34
N GLY A 256 16.22 -34.28 -21.62
CA GLY A 256 16.74 -35.42 -22.40
C GLY A 256 15.71 -36.47 -22.80
N PHE A 257 14.63 -36.05 -23.45
CA PHE A 257 13.84 -36.91 -24.36
C PHE A 257 13.90 -36.38 -25.80
#